data_AF-A0A1G3TCR7-F1
#
_entry.id   AF-A0A1G3TCR7-F1
#
_cell.length_a   1.000
_cell.length_b   1.000
_cell.length_c   1.000
_cell.angle_alpha   90.00
_cell.angle_beta   90.00
_cell.angle_gamma   90.00
#
_symmetry.space_group_name_H-M   'P 1'
#
loop_
_entity.id
_entity.type
_entity.pdbx_description
1 polymer ?
#
loop_
_entity_poly.entity_id
_entity_poly.type
_entity_poly.pdbx_seq_one_letter_code
_entity_poly.pdbx_strand_id
1 'polypeptide(L)'
;MLEGIIRESIGKKGTKALRRDGYLIANIYGKGLENIHAAFKDNEYIRTVRNKETLAFPVSVGGKVMNVVVQSYEAHPLTAKLLHVDLMVAQPGVLTHYHVPVVTQGDAIGLKNKGLIHISKPRLRVKATIENLPSSIIVDVTKMDVGDSKLLRDIAKVENVTFTDADRVSVLSIIKAK
;
A
#
# COMPACT_ATOMS: atom_id res chain seq x y z
N MET A 1 2.38 -17.03 6.70
CA MET A 1 3.50 -16.78 5.77
C MET A 1 2.99 -17.03 4.37
N LEU A 2 3.30 -16.17 3.41
CA LEU A 2 2.83 -16.32 2.03
C LEU A 2 3.82 -17.17 1.23
N GLU A 3 3.35 -18.25 0.62
CA GLU A 3 4.18 -19.14 -0.20
C GLU A 3 3.96 -18.87 -1.69
N GLY A 4 5.06 -18.78 -2.43
CA GLY A 4 5.05 -18.53 -3.86
C GLY A 4 5.98 -19.42 -4.65
N ILE A 5 5.67 -19.55 -5.93
CA ILE A 5 6.46 -20.30 -6.90
C ILE A 5 7.32 -19.35 -7.72
N ILE A 6 8.55 -19.77 -8.02
CA ILE A 6 9.41 -19.07 -8.97
C ILE A 6 8.91 -19.35 -10.39
N ARG A 7 8.87 -18.32 -11.21
CA ARG A 7 8.44 -18.41 -12.60
C ARG A 7 9.66 -18.37 -13.51
N GLU A 8 9.92 -19.47 -14.21
CA GLU A 8 10.93 -19.51 -15.26
C GLU A 8 10.43 -18.88 -16.57
N SER A 9 9.11 -18.96 -16.85
CA SER A 9 8.51 -18.41 -18.07
C SER A 9 7.78 -17.08 -17.82
N ILE A 10 8.32 -16.01 -18.40
CA ILE A 10 7.75 -14.65 -18.39
C ILE A 10 6.78 -14.43 -19.57
N GLY A 11 6.63 -15.43 -20.45
CA GLY A 11 5.81 -15.32 -21.67
C GLY A 11 4.30 -15.12 -21.41
N LYS A 12 3.61 -14.56 -22.41
CA LYS A 12 2.16 -14.31 -22.39
C LYS A 12 1.34 -15.58 -22.13
N LYS A 13 1.74 -16.71 -22.75
CA LYS A 13 1.06 -18.00 -22.62
C LYS A 13 1.15 -18.57 -21.19
N GLY A 14 2.35 -18.57 -20.60
CA GLY A 14 2.57 -19.03 -19.22
C GLY A 14 1.83 -18.16 -18.20
N THR A 15 1.88 -16.84 -18.38
CA THR A 15 1.15 -15.89 -17.54
C THR A 15 -0.37 -16.12 -17.58
N LYS A 16 -0.93 -16.39 -18.78
CA LYS A 16 -2.36 -16.65 -18.93
C LYS A 16 -2.79 -17.97 -18.28
N ALA A 17 -1.95 -19.01 -18.35
CA ALA A 17 -2.20 -20.29 -17.69
C ALA A 17 -2.25 -20.11 -16.16
N LEU A 18 -1.21 -19.50 -15.57
CA LEU A 18 -1.14 -19.24 -14.13
C LEU A 18 -2.35 -18.42 -13.62
N ARG A 19 -2.75 -17.39 -14.35
CA ARG A 19 -3.95 -16.60 -13.99
C ARG A 19 -5.25 -17.40 -14.03
N ARG A 20 -5.39 -18.33 -14.99
CA ARG A 20 -6.54 -19.23 -15.06
C ARG A 20 -6.56 -20.19 -13.88
N ASP A 21 -5.38 -20.62 -13.44
CA ASP A 21 -5.20 -21.56 -12.33
C ASP A 21 -5.28 -20.86 -10.95
N GLY A 22 -5.62 -19.57 -10.91
CA GLY A 22 -5.85 -18.81 -9.68
C GLY A 22 -4.59 -18.18 -9.07
N TYR A 23 -3.50 -18.10 -9.83
CA TYR A 23 -2.27 -17.43 -9.40
C TYR A 23 -2.25 -15.96 -9.80
N LEU A 24 -1.88 -15.13 -8.82
CA LEU A 24 -1.50 -13.74 -8.96
C LEU A 24 -0.02 -13.66 -9.31
N ILE A 25 0.29 -12.89 -10.36
CA ILE A 25 1.67 -12.64 -10.75
C ILE A 25 2.28 -11.59 -9.84
N ALA A 26 3.50 -11.84 -9.39
CA ALA A 26 4.25 -10.89 -8.59
C ALA A 26 5.69 -10.72 -9.10
N ASN A 27 6.21 -9.52 -8.96
CA ASN A 27 7.64 -9.25 -9.09
C ASN A 27 8.18 -8.90 -7.71
N ILE A 28 9.25 -9.58 -7.30
CA ILE A 28 9.98 -9.22 -6.09
C ILE A 28 11.31 -8.61 -6.52
N TYR A 29 11.60 -7.41 -6.05
CA TYR A 29 12.85 -6.70 -6.33
C TYR A 29 13.39 -6.01 -5.10
N GLY A 30 14.67 -5.68 -5.09
CA GLY A 30 15.31 -4.97 -3.99
C GLY A 30 16.57 -4.27 -4.45
N LYS A 31 17.05 -3.31 -3.66
CA LYS A 31 18.30 -2.61 -3.99
C LYS A 31 19.45 -3.60 -3.95
N GLY A 32 20.13 -3.80 -5.08
CA GLY A 32 21.26 -4.73 -5.19
C GLY A 32 20.89 -6.21 -5.13
N LEU A 33 19.60 -6.57 -5.27
CA LEU A 33 19.14 -7.96 -5.37
C LEU A 33 18.65 -8.24 -6.78
N GLU A 34 18.81 -9.49 -7.23
CA GLU A 34 18.20 -9.96 -8.47
C GLU A 34 16.68 -9.94 -8.38
N ASN A 35 16.04 -9.57 -9.49
CA ASN A 35 14.58 -9.59 -9.59
C ASN A 35 14.08 -11.04 -9.64
N ILE A 36 13.17 -11.37 -8.75
CA ILE A 36 12.53 -12.68 -8.70
C ILE A 36 11.12 -12.55 -9.26
N HIS A 37 10.87 -13.26 -10.36
CA HIS A 37 9.51 -13.41 -10.90
C HIS A 37 8.79 -14.50 -10.11
N ALA A 38 7.80 -14.11 -9.33
CA ALA A 38 7.05 -14.99 -8.47
C ALA A 38 5.58 -15.11 -8.91
N ALA A 39 4.92 -16.17 -8.46
CA ALA A 39 3.47 -16.30 -8.51
C ALA A 39 2.96 -16.76 -7.14
N PHE A 40 1.87 -16.15 -6.69
CA PHE A 40 1.20 -16.46 -5.43
C PHE A 40 -0.24 -16.88 -5.70
N LYS A 41 -0.85 -17.69 -4.84
CA LYS A 41 -2.31 -17.89 -4.94
C LYS A 41 -3.02 -16.58 -4.58
N ASP A 42 -3.96 -16.17 -5.42
CA ASP A 42 -4.64 -14.86 -5.28
C ASP A 42 -5.32 -14.72 -3.90
N ASN A 43 -6.09 -15.73 -3.49
CA ASN A 43 -6.79 -15.74 -2.20
C ASN A 43 -5.83 -15.65 -1.00
N GLU A 44 -4.70 -16.35 -1.06
CA GLU A 44 -3.70 -16.35 0.03
C GLU A 44 -2.97 -15.00 0.10
N TYR A 45 -2.66 -14.41 -1.05
CA TYR A 45 -2.09 -13.07 -1.13
C TYR A 45 -3.04 -12.04 -0.53
N ILE A 46 -4.30 -12.00 -0.96
CA ILE A 46 -5.29 -11.05 -0.45
C ILE A 46 -5.46 -11.20 1.07
N ARG A 47 -5.57 -12.44 1.56
CA ARG A 47 -5.69 -12.70 3.00
C ARG A 47 -4.47 -12.20 3.78
N THR A 48 -3.27 -12.47 3.29
CA THR A 48 -2.03 -12.06 3.94
C THR A 48 -1.88 -10.53 3.96
N VAL A 49 -2.19 -9.87 2.85
CA VAL A 49 -2.08 -8.40 2.75
C VAL A 49 -3.16 -7.68 3.56
N ARG A 50 -4.35 -8.25 3.72
CA ARG A 50 -5.41 -7.68 4.57
C ARG A 50 -5.13 -7.83 6.06
N ASN A 51 -4.54 -8.95 6.46
CA ASN A 51 -4.31 -9.27 7.88
C ASN A 51 -2.94 -8.81 8.39
N LYS A 52 -2.17 -8.08 7.60
CA LYS A 52 -0.84 -7.61 8.03
C LYS A 52 -0.99 -6.49 9.07
N GLU A 53 -0.24 -6.61 10.16
CA GLU A 53 -0.15 -5.58 11.19
C GLU A 53 0.86 -4.48 10.79
N THR A 54 1.91 -4.88 10.09
CA THR A 54 2.98 -4.01 9.58
C THR A 54 2.95 -3.88 8.06
N LEU A 55 3.58 -2.83 7.51
CA LEU A 55 3.65 -2.68 6.04
C LEU A 55 4.42 -3.83 5.37
N ALA A 56 5.46 -4.32 6.02
CA ALA A 56 6.23 -5.49 5.60
C ALA A 56 5.60 -6.79 6.09
N PHE A 57 5.73 -7.85 5.29
CA PHE A 57 5.28 -9.18 5.63
C PHE A 57 6.23 -10.24 5.06
N PRO A 58 6.34 -11.42 5.71
CA PRO A 58 7.23 -12.48 5.28
C PRO A 58 6.64 -13.28 4.11
N VAL A 59 7.49 -13.53 3.11
CA VAL A 59 7.18 -14.26 1.89
C VAL A 59 8.24 -15.33 1.67
N SER A 60 7.81 -16.55 1.32
CA SER A 60 8.68 -17.67 0.97
C SER A 60 8.56 -17.97 -0.52
N VAL A 61 9.67 -17.86 -1.24
CA VAL A 61 9.73 -18.15 -2.69
C VAL A 61 10.96 -19.00 -2.96
N GLY A 62 10.75 -20.20 -3.52
CA GLY A 62 11.85 -21.13 -3.85
C GLY A 62 12.74 -21.50 -2.66
N GLY A 63 12.16 -21.63 -1.47
CA GLY A 63 12.87 -21.96 -0.23
C GLY A 63 13.60 -20.79 0.44
N LYS A 64 13.58 -19.58 -0.15
CA LYS A 64 14.12 -18.37 0.48
C LYS A 64 13.01 -17.57 1.14
N VAL A 65 13.15 -17.31 2.45
CA VAL A 65 12.25 -16.43 3.20
C VAL A 65 12.78 -15.00 3.17
N MET A 66 11.93 -14.06 2.80
CA MET A 66 12.26 -12.64 2.73
C MET A 66 11.09 -11.77 3.20
N ASN A 67 11.39 -10.65 3.85
CA ASN A 67 10.39 -9.65 4.19
C ASN A 67 10.23 -8.70 3.00
N VAL A 68 8.98 -8.49 2.58
CA VAL A 68 8.65 -7.62 1.44
C VAL A 68 7.55 -6.64 1.80
N VAL A 69 7.52 -5.52 1.08
CA VAL A 69 6.48 -4.48 1.17
C VAL A 69 5.79 -4.37 -0.19
N VAL A 70 4.46 -4.23 -0.17
CA VAL A 70 3.68 -3.96 -1.39
C VAL A 70 3.97 -2.55 -1.87
N GLN A 71 4.54 -2.41 -3.06
CA GLN A 71 4.82 -1.12 -3.66
C GLN A 71 3.68 -0.66 -4.56
N SER A 72 3.26 -1.52 -5.48
CA SER A 72 2.19 -1.26 -6.43
C SER A 72 1.39 -2.53 -6.71
N TYR A 73 0.16 -2.33 -7.18
CA TYR A 73 -0.67 -3.41 -7.68
C TYR A 73 -1.45 -2.91 -8.89
N GLU A 74 -1.68 -3.83 -9.82
CA GLU A 74 -2.56 -3.63 -10.95
C GLU A 74 -3.83 -4.44 -10.73
N ALA A 75 -4.98 -3.79 -10.87
CA ALA A 75 -6.28 -4.44 -10.79
C ALA A 75 -7.01 -4.28 -12.12
N HIS A 76 -7.78 -5.30 -12.49
CA HIS A 76 -8.63 -5.25 -13.66
C HIS A 76 -9.75 -4.20 -13.45
N PRO A 77 -9.95 -3.25 -14.37
CA PRO A 77 -10.87 -2.12 -14.14
C PRO A 77 -12.33 -2.54 -13.99
N LEU A 78 -12.76 -3.57 -14.71
CA LEU A 78 -14.14 -4.08 -14.63
C LEU A 78 -14.39 -5.08 -13.48
N THR A 79 -13.48 -6.05 -13.29
CA THR A 79 -13.70 -7.16 -12.34
C THR A 79 -13.03 -6.94 -10.99
N ALA A 80 -12.24 -5.88 -10.84
CA ALA A 80 -11.41 -5.57 -9.67
C ALA A 80 -10.42 -6.69 -9.27
N LYS A 81 -10.22 -7.70 -10.11
CA LYS A 81 -9.26 -8.79 -9.87
C LYS A 81 -7.83 -8.28 -9.95
N LEU A 82 -6.98 -8.68 -9.00
CA LEU A 82 -5.56 -8.37 -9.04
C LEU A 82 -4.91 -9.10 -10.22
N LEU A 83 -4.19 -8.35 -11.06
CA LEU A 83 -3.53 -8.86 -12.26
C LEU A 83 -2.03 -9.05 -12.07
N HIS A 84 -1.44 -8.12 -11.32
CA HIS A 84 -0.01 -8.03 -11.08
C HIS A 84 0.25 -7.27 -9.78
N VAL A 85 1.28 -7.68 -9.04
CA VAL A 85 1.74 -6.97 -7.84
C VAL A 85 3.25 -6.80 -7.84
N ASP A 86 3.69 -5.65 -7.37
CA ASP A 86 5.10 -5.34 -7.15
C ASP A 86 5.40 -5.38 -5.66
N LEU A 87 6.39 -6.20 -5.32
CA LEU A 87 6.86 -6.43 -3.98
C LEU A 87 8.32 -5.96 -3.90
N MET A 88 8.61 -5.07 -2.97
CA MET A 88 9.97 -4.61 -2.70
C MET A 88 10.51 -5.30 -1.46
N VAL A 89 11.70 -5.88 -1.53
CA VAL A 89 12.38 -6.48 -0.38
C VAL A 89 12.71 -5.40 0.64
N ALA A 90 12.24 -5.58 1.87
CA ALA A 90 12.50 -4.69 2.99
C ALA A 90 13.89 -4.94 3.55
N GLN A 91 14.86 -4.11 3.14
CA GLN A 91 16.22 -4.17 3.63
C GLN A 91 16.41 -3.16 4.79
N PRO A 92 17.03 -3.57 5.91
CA PRO A 92 17.34 -2.66 7.02
C PRO A 92 18.32 -1.58 6.56
N GLY A 93 18.18 -0.37 7.12
CA GLY A 93 19.01 0.79 6.76
C GLY A 93 18.81 1.39 5.37
N VAL A 94 17.97 0.81 4.50
CA VAL A 94 17.74 1.33 3.14
C VAL A 94 16.63 2.37 3.14
N LEU A 95 16.96 3.59 2.73
CA LEU A 95 16.01 4.68 2.51
C LEU A 95 15.29 4.49 1.17
N THR A 96 14.01 4.14 1.23
CA THR A 96 13.15 3.93 0.05
C THR A 96 11.79 4.60 0.20
N HIS A 97 11.07 4.71 -0.91
CA HIS A 97 9.71 5.23 -0.91
C HIS A 97 8.71 4.12 -0.59
N TYR A 98 7.85 4.36 0.38
CA TYR A 98 6.76 3.50 0.78
C TYR A 98 5.43 4.23 0.67
N HIS A 99 4.36 3.46 0.43
CA HIS A 99 3.00 3.97 0.46
C HIS A 99 2.36 3.62 1.80
N VAL A 100 2.19 4.60 2.68
CA VAL A 100 1.58 4.40 4.01
C VAL A 100 0.10 4.79 3.96
N PRO A 101 -0.82 3.97 4.48
CA PRO A 101 -2.24 4.29 4.51
C PRO A 101 -2.54 5.47 5.44
N VAL A 102 -3.50 6.30 5.05
CA VAL A 102 -4.04 7.38 5.87
C VAL A 102 -5.25 6.85 6.64
N VAL A 103 -5.26 7.07 7.95
CA VAL A 103 -6.36 6.69 8.84
C VAL A 103 -6.85 7.95 9.55
N THR A 104 -8.16 8.15 9.57
CA THR A 104 -8.78 9.26 10.28
C THR A 104 -9.01 8.89 11.74
N GLN A 105 -8.75 9.83 12.65
CA GLN A 105 -9.07 9.68 14.07
C GLN A 105 -10.13 10.69 14.49
N GLY A 106 -11.13 10.19 15.20
CA GLY A 106 -12.26 10.96 15.73
C GLY A 106 -13.38 11.21 14.72
N ASP A 107 -14.51 11.70 15.23
CA ASP A 107 -15.68 12.05 14.42
C ASP A 107 -15.67 13.55 14.13
N ALA A 108 -15.65 13.90 12.84
CA ALA A 108 -15.73 15.29 12.42
C ALA A 108 -17.09 15.91 12.71
N ILE A 109 -17.11 17.19 13.13
CA ILE A 109 -18.35 17.96 13.32
C ILE A 109 -19.18 17.96 12.04
N GLY A 110 -18.51 18.06 10.89
CA GLY A 110 -19.15 18.05 9.57
C GLY A 110 -20.01 16.81 9.31
N LEU A 111 -19.72 15.65 9.91
CA LEU A 111 -20.58 14.46 9.79
C LEU A 111 -21.99 14.69 10.35
N LYS A 112 -22.11 15.45 11.45
CA LYS A 112 -23.42 15.82 12.03
C LYS A 112 -24.17 16.80 11.13
N ASN A 113 -23.44 17.62 10.37
CA ASN A 113 -23.97 18.62 9.45
C ASN A 113 -24.26 18.05 8.04
N LYS A 114 -24.54 16.75 7.92
CA LYS A 114 -24.72 16.03 6.63
C LYS A 114 -23.49 16.13 5.72
N GLY A 115 -22.29 16.14 6.28
CA GLY A 115 -21.03 16.01 5.56
C GLY A 115 -20.58 14.56 5.46
N LEU A 116 -19.74 14.27 4.47
CA LEU A 116 -19.07 12.99 4.27
C LEU A 116 -17.56 13.22 4.20
N ILE A 117 -16.81 12.36 4.90
CA ILE A 117 -15.36 12.35 4.83
C ILE A 117 -14.92 11.78 3.49
N HIS A 118 -14.27 12.60 2.68
CA HIS A 118 -13.67 12.20 1.42
C HIS A 118 -12.15 12.18 1.55
N ILE A 119 -11.57 10.98 1.51
CA ILE A 119 -10.11 10.79 1.49
C ILE A 119 -9.64 10.87 0.05
N SER A 120 -9.11 12.03 -0.37
CA SER A 120 -8.58 12.21 -1.72
C SER A 120 -7.32 11.38 -1.98
N LYS A 121 -6.48 11.21 -0.95
CA LYS A 121 -5.28 10.35 -1.02
C LYS A 121 -5.30 9.30 0.09
N PRO A 122 -5.77 8.07 -0.17
CA PRO A 122 -5.83 7.01 0.85
C PRO A 122 -4.45 6.49 1.24
N ARG A 123 -3.42 6.73 0.42
CA ARG A 123 -2.03 6.35 0.68
C ARG A 123 -1.13 7.53 0.37
N LEU A 124 -0.25 7.87 1.31
CA LEU A 124 0.76 8.91 1.13
C LEU A 124 2.12 8.29 0.82
N ARG A 125 2.84 8.90 -0.11
CA ARG A 125 4.19 8.49 -0.46
C ARG A 125 5.18 9.11 0.51
N VAL A 126 5.81 8.27 1.31
CA VAL A 126 6.81 8.66 2.31
C VAL A 126 8.15 8.04 1.99
N LYS A 127 9.23 8.73 2.33
CA LYS A 127 10.60 8.23 2.25
C LYS A 127 11.11 8.04 3.67
N ALA A 128 11.37 6.79 4.02
CA ALA A 128 11.80 6.36 5.35
C ALA A 128 12.62 5.05 5.23
N THR A 129 13.30 4.66 6.30
CA THR A 129 13.81 3.29 6.47
C THR A 129 12.68 2.39 6.95
N ILE A 130 12.81 1.07 6.75
CA ILE A 130 11.80 0.12 7.24
C ILE A 130 11.61 0.18 8.76
N GLU A 131 12.67 0.47 9.51
CA GLU A 131 12.68 0.57 10.98
C GLU A 131 11.85 1.76 11.50
N ASN A 132 11.81 2.85 10.75
CA ASN A 132 11.09 4.07 11.13
C ASN A 132 9.74 4.22 10.41
N LEU A 133 9.29 3.19 9.70
CA LEU A 133 8.08 3.27 8.88
C LEU A 133 6.83 3.11 9.75
N PRO A 134 5.96 4.13 9.88
CA PRO A 134 4.70 4.00 10.61
C PRO A 134 3.75 3.05 9.88
N SER A 135 2.93 2.31 10.65
CA SER A 135 1.89 1.42 10.09
C SER A 135 0.78 2.20 9.40
N SER A 136 0.41 3.36 9.93
CA SER A 136 -0.56 4.29 9.36
C SER A 136 -0.22 5.74 9.71
N ILE A 137 -0.69 6.67 8.88
CA ILE A 137 -0.62 8.11 9.16
C ILE A 137 -1.98 8.52 9.73
N ILE A 138 -1.98 8.87 11.00
CA ILE A 138 -3.19 9.25 11.72
C ILE A 138 -3.47 10.74 11.48
N VAL A 139 -4.68 11.05 11.02
CA VAL A 139 -5.14 12.42 10.78
C VAL A 139 -6.36 12.69 11.65
N ASP A 140 -6.21 13.58 12.62
CA ASP A 140 -7.33 14.04 13.45
C ASP A 140 -8.30 14.89 12.62
N VAL A 141 -9.57 14.51 12.62
CA VAL A 141 -10.66 15.18 11.88
C VAL A 141 -11.71 15.79 12.80
N THR A 142 -11.56 15.67 14.13
CA THR A 142 -12.59 16.06 15.12
C THR A 142 -13.11 17.49 14.97
N LYS A 143 -12.22 18.43 14.67
CA LYS A 143 -12.55 19.87 14.56
C LYS A 143 -12.98 20.33 13.16
N MET A 144 -13.04 19.42 12.18
CA MET A 144 -13.35 19.78 10.80
C MET A 144 -14.86 19.85 10.56
N ASP A 145 -15.31 20.87 9.82
CA ASP A 145 -16.70 21.05 9.36
C ASP A 145 -16.82 20.89 7.84
N VAL A 146 -18.04 20.97 7.31
CA VAL A 146 -18.33 20.84 5.88
C VAL A 146 -17.63 21.93 5.08
N GLY A 147 -16.84 21.52 4.09
CA GLY A 147 -16.02 22.41 3.25
C GLY A 147 -14.56 22.48 3.69
N ASP A 148 -14.22 22.00 4.88
CA ASP A 148 -12.83 21.97 5.34
C ASP A 148 -12.03 20.89 4.61
N SER A 149 -10.76 21.20 4.37
CA SER A 149 -9.79 20.25 3.82
C SER A 149 -8.49 20.32 4.60
N LYS A 150 -7.86 19.16 4.75
CA LYS A 150 -6.58 19.01 5.43
C LYS A 150 -5.52 18.73 4.38
N LEU A 151 -4.59 19.68 4.26
CA LEU A 151 -3.47 19.58 3.33
C LEU A 151 -2.33 18.80 3.97
N LEU A 152 -1.38 18.35 3.16
CA LEU A 152 -0.21 17.62 3.64
C LEU A 152 0.60 18.41 4.68
N ARG A 153 0.67 19.74 4.54
CA ARG A 153 1.31 20.64 5.52
C ARG A 153 0.66 20.64 6.90
N ASP A 154 -0.62 20.28 6.99
CA ASP A 154 -1.40 20.30 8.23
C ASP A 154 -1.34 18.96 8.97
N ILE A 155 -0.62 17.97 8.41
CA ILE A 155 -0.40 16.65 9.01
C ILE A 155 0.81 16.72 9.92
N ALA A 156 0.71 16.08 11.09
CA ALA A 156 1.82 15.97 12.03
C ALA A 156 3.03 15.30 11.35
N LYS A 157 4.19 15.94 11.47
CA LYS A 157 5.44 15.34 11.02
C LYS A 157 5.76 14.14 11.89
N VAL A 158 5.98 12.99 11.24
CA VAL A 158 6.45 11.78 11.92
C VAL A 158 7.97 11.81 11.90
N GLU A 159 8.61 11.54 13.04
CA GLU A 159 10.07 11.51 13.16
C GLU A 159 10.67 10.53 12.15
N ASN A 160 11.76 10.93 11.48
CA ASN A 160 12.49 10.13 10.48
C ASN A 160 11.68 9.75 9.21
N VAL A 161 10.52 10.36 8.97
CA VAL A 161 9.71 10.16 7.77
C VAL A 161 9.62 11.45 6.97
N THR A 162 10.00 11.39 5.70
CA THR A 162 9.88 12.54 4.78
C THR A 162 8.74 12.32 3.81
N PHE A 163 7.76 13.22 3.79
CA PHE A 163 6.71 13.20 2.77
C PHE A 163 7.31 13.61 1.43
N THR A 164 7.03 12.84 0.37
CA THR A 164 7.54 13.13 -0.99
C THR A 164 6.57 13.99 -1.79
N ASP A 165 5.28 14.00 -1.41
CA ASP A 165 4.25 14.83 -2.04
C ASP A 165 4.42 16.31 -1.66
N ALA A 166 3.86 17.20 -2.48
CA ALA A 166 3.91 18.64 -2.21
C ALA A 166 2.96 19.05 -1.07
N ASP A 167 3.38 20.04 -0.27
CA ASP A 167 2.65 20.56 0.90
C ASP A 167 1.20 21.00 0.63
N ARG A 168 0.92 21.43 -0.60
CA ARG A 168 -0.40 21.91 -1.06
C ARG A 168 -1.37 20.80 -1.46
N VAL A 169 -0.95 19.53 -1.40
CA VAL A 169 -1.81 18.41 -1.77
C VAL A 169 -2.86 18.19 -0.69
N SER A 170 -4.14 18.15 -1.09
CA SER A 170 -5.24 17.75 -0.20
C SER A 170 -5.19 16.26 0.07
N VAL A 171 -5.15 15.89 1.34
CA VAL A 171 -5.15 14.49 1.78
C VAL A 171 -6.56 14.02 2.05
N LEU A 172 -7.35 14.89 2.69
CA LEU A 172 -8.72 14.62 3.10
C LEU A 172 -9.54 15.91 3.09
N SER A 173 -10.80 15.81 2.73
CA SER A 173 -11.78 16.88 2.82
C SER A 173 -13.12 16.38 3.35
N ILE A 174 -13.92 17.29 3.90
CA ILE A 174 -15.31 17.02 4.24
C ILE A 174 -16.17 17.67 3.18
N ILE A 175 -16.83 16.83 2.38
CA ILE A 175 -17.74 17.27 1.34
C ILE A 175 -19.17 17.21 1.85
N LYS A 176 -20.05 18.08 1.35
CA LYS A 176 -21.48 17.99 1.65
C LYS A 176 -22.05 16.72 1.04
N ALA A 177 -22.73 15.89 1.84
CA ALA A 177 -23.48 14.77 1.32
C ALA A 177 -24.60 15.32 0.42
N LYS A 178 -24.66 14.83 -0.82
CA LYS A 178 -25.69 15.21 -1.79
C LYS A 178 -27.00 14.53 -1.45
#